data_AF-A0A1S8BNJ3-F1
#
_entry.id   AF-A0A1S8BNJ3-F1
#
_cell.length_a   1.000
_cell.length_b   1.000
_cell.length_c   1.000
_cell.angle_alpha   90.00
_cell.angle_beta   90.00
_cell.angle_gamma   90.00
#
_symmetry.space_group_name_H-M   'P 1'
#
loop_
_entity.id
_entity.type
_entity.pdbx_description
1 polymer ?
#
loop_
_entity_poly.entity_id
_entity_poly.type
_entity_poly.pdbx_seq_one_letter_code
_entity_poly.pdbx_strand_id
1 'polypeptide(L)'
;AAVSPWYYANLNTNNPADSRVQYSDTLWYNRWRNIITDAKPDIVNIESWNSWNSSTYLREVPEQNGTAPGCVSLGDQGNYVYGMNHTSWQTMGKHYAQYYKSGAEPEIKDNSLIYWYRVHRKDAKCQGGEASATGSVQNSDFPDDSVFIWAAVRAQVEVEVFFGNSPHSQDMRTGSPKVTFSTVNQTGPQLLELPFPEDFPLNSSDVIYPHVMVYGANVHRIAYSKYDSEPITADCAWANFNPVVQSLGSDFNSIIG
;
A
#
# COMPACT_ATOMS: atom_id res chain seq x y z
N ALA A 1 2.57 19.57 -13.14
CA ALA A 1 1.69 18.37 -13.12
C ALA A 1 1.52 17.89 -11.68
N ALA A 2 0.45 17.16 -11.35
CA ALA A 2 0.26 16.58 -10.01
C ALA A 2 0.57 15.08 -9.98
N VAL A 3 1.09 14.62 -8.84
CA VAL A 3 1.25 13.21 -8.44
C VAL A 3 0.53 12.98 -7.14
N SER A 4 -0.08 11.81 -6.96
CA SER A 4 -0.66 11.38 -5.69
C SER A 4 -0.52 9.87 -5.56
N PRO A 5 -0.25 9.32 -4.36
CA PRO A 5 -0.10 7.89 -4.24
C PRO A 5 -1.45 7.18 -4.35
N TRP A 6 -2.52 7.81 -3.86
CA TRP A 6 -3.83 7.20 -3.74
C TRP A 6 -4.94 8.23 -3.65
N TYR A 7 -6.16 7.85 -4.01
CA TYR A 7 -7.36 8.64 -3.71
C TYR A 7 -8.53 7.74 -3.30
N TYR A 8 -8.99 7.95 -2.07
CA TYR A 8 -10.27 7.44 -1.59
C TYR A 8 -10.85 8.42 -0.58
N ALA A 9 -12.11 8.82 -0.81
CA ALA A 9 -12.86 9.64 0.13
C ALA A 9 -14.26 9.06 0.28
N ASN A 10 -14.80 9.13 1.49
CA ASN A 10 -16.15 8.69 1.81
C ASN A 10 -16.74 9.62 2.86
N LEU A 11 -17.70 10.45 2.45
CA LEU A 11 -18.37 11.39 3.37
C LEU A 11 -19.59 10.79 4.07
N ASN A 12 -19.93 9.52 3.83
CA ASN A 12 -21.07 8.83 4.42
C ASN A 12 -22.42 9.55 4.22
N THR A 13 -22.69 10.00 2.99
CA THR A 13 -23.94 10.67 2.62
C THR A 13 -24.75 9.82 1.64
N ASN A 14 -26.01 10.19 1.41
CA ASN A 14 -26.85 9.54 0.39
C ASN A 14 -26.48 9.96 -1.05
N ASN A 15 -25.51 10.86 -1.24
CA ASN A 15 -25.09 11.30 -2.57
C ASN A 15 -23.94 10.43 -3.08
N PRO A 16 -24.11 9.68 -4.20
CA PRO A 16 -23.05 8.82 -4.74
C PRO A 16 -21.74 9.54 -5.09
N ALA A 17 -21.78 10.85 -5.37
CA ALA A 17 -20.59 11.63 -5.73
C ALA A 17 -19.66 11.93 -4.53
N ASP A 18 -20.17 11.74 -3.31
CA ASP A 18 -19.47 12.06 -2.07
C ASP A 18 -18.57 10.90 -1.59
N SER A 19 -18.64 9.76 -2.27
CA SER A 19 -17.91 8.54 -1.89
C SER A 19 -17.34 7.86 -3.11
N ARG A 20 -16.03 7.96 -3.30
CA ARG A 20 -15.37 7.47 -4.50
C ARG A 20 -13.93 7.04 -4.24
N VAL A 21 -13.52 6.02 -4.97
CA VAL A 21 -12.11 5.65 -5.16
C VAL A 21 -11.67 6.02 -6.58
N GLN A 22 -10.39 6.28 -6.79
CA GLN A 22 -9.83 6.39 -8.14
C GLN A 22 -8.86 5.26 -8.39
N TYR A 23 -8.58 4.97 -9.67
CA TYR A 23 -7.59 3.97 -10.04
C TYR A 23 -6.19 4.38 -9.53
N SER A 24 -5.82 3.80 -8.39
CA SER A 24 -4.72 4.26 -7.54
C SER A 24 -3.67 3.20 -7.27
N ASP A 25 -4.02 1.92 -7.47
CA ASP A 25 -3.22 0.73 -7.21
C ASP A 25 -1.75 0.87 -7.55
N THR A 26 -1.47 1.38 -8.75
CA THR A 26 -0.11 1.56 -9.25
C THR A 26 0.19 3.02 -9.61
N LEU A 27 -0.70 3.94 -9.22
CA LEU A 27 -0.68 5.35 -9.64
C LEU A 27 0.60 6.05 -9.21
N TRP A 28 1.07 5.82 -7.98
CA TRP A 28 2.31 6.42 -7.50
C TRP A 28 3.50 6.07 -8.40
N TYR A 29 3.64 4.78 -8.75
CA TYR A 29 4.72 4.30 -9.62
C TYR A 29 4.60 4.86 -11.04
N ASN A 30 3.43 4.66 -11.66
CA ASN A 30 3.20 4.97 -13.06
C ASN A 30 3.22 6.48 -13.32
N ARG A 31 2.62 7.27 -12.42
CA ARG A 31 2.54 8.72 -12.60
C ARG A 31 3.90 9.39 -12.47
N TRP A 32 4.73 8.96 -11.51
CA TRP A 32 6.10 9.47 -11.39
C TRP A 32 6.90 9.18 -12.65
N ARG A 33 6.87 7.93 -13.16
CA ARG A 33 7.58 7.56 -14.40
C ARG A 33 7.10 8.38 -15.59
N ASN A 34 5.80 8.48 -15.81
CA ASN A 34 5.22 9.30 -16.87
C ASN A 34 5.65 10.78 -16.79
N ILE A 35 5.71 11.36 -15.59
CA ILE A 35 6.16 12.73 -15.40
C ILE A 35 7.63 12.92 -15.77
N ILE A 36 8.47 11.95 -15.45
CA ILE A 36 9.91 11.99 -15.70
C ILE A 36 10.21 11.75 -17.19
N THR A 37 9.55 10.76 -17.81
CA THR A 37 9.87 10.32 -19.17
C THR A 37 9.13 11.08 -20.26
N ASP A 38 7.87 11.45 -20.01
CA ASP A 38 6.98 11.92 -21.08
C ASP A 38 6.52 13.36 -20.84
N ALA A 39 5.87 13.63 -19.70
CA ALA A 39 5.20 14.91 -19.48
C ALA A 39 6.17 16.05 -19.20
N LYS A 40 7.28 15.78 -18.50
CA LYS A 40 8.40 16.70 -18.21
C LYS A 40 7.96 18.12 -17.83
N PRO A 41 7.05 18.29 -16.85
CA PRO A 41 6.64 19.62 -16.42
C PRO A 41 7.80 20.33 -15.71
N ASP A 42 7.78 21.66 -15.64
CA ASP A 42 8.75 22.44 -14.86
C ASP A 42 8.55 22.31 -13.34
N ILE A 43 7.31 22.00 -12.92
CA ILE A 43 6.92 21.85 -11.51
C ILE A 43 6.05 20.60 -11.35
N VAL A 44 6.37 19.81 -10.32
CA VAL A 44 5.57 18.69 -9.84
C VAL A 44 4.96 19.05 -8.49
N ASN A 45 3.64 18.90 -8.39
CA ASN A 45 2.90 19.07 -7.14
C ASN A 45 2.59 17.69 -6.55
N ILE A 46 2.97 17.47 -5.29
CA ILE A 46 2.71 16.22 -4.58
C ILE A 46 1.45 16.38 -3.74
N GLU A 47 0.40 15.66 -4.12
CA GLU A 47 -0.89 15.63 -3.45
C GLU A 47 -1.00 14.34 -2.62
N SER A 48 -1.00 14.38 -1.30
CA SER A 48 -0.81 15.57 -0.46
C SER A 48 -0.01 15.26 0.79
N TRP A 49 0.37 16.30 1.52
CA TRP A 49 1.06 16.12 2.79
C TRP A 49 0.13 15.53 3.86
N ASN A 50 -1.11 16.01 3.96
CA ASN A 50 -1.98 15.77 5.11
C ASN A 50 -3.49 15.75 4.81
N SER A 51 -3.92 15.46 3.57
CA SER A 51 -5.35 15.30 3.29
C SER A 51 -5.80 13.89 3.67
N TRP A 52 -5.96 13.68 4.98
CA TRP A 52 -6.28 12.37 5.53
C TRP A 52 -7.62 11.82 5.05
N ASN A 53 -8.65 12.67 4.99
CA ASN A 53 -9.98 12.29 4.51
C ASN A 53 -10.03 11.90 3.02
N SER A 54 -9.05 12.28 2.20
CA SER A 54 -8.94 11.83 0.80
C SER A 54 -7.97 10.68 0.59
N SER A 55 -7.38 10.14 1.65
CA SER A 55 -6.41 9.03 1.59
C SER A 55 -5.18 9.32 0.72
N THR A 56 -4.87 10.60 0.46
CA THR A 56 -3.74 11.04 -0.40
C THR A 56 -2.48 11.37 0.39
N TYR A 57 -2.56 11.29 1.72
CA TYR A 57 -1.59 11.86 2.65
C TYR A 57 -0.28 11.07 2.68
N LEU A 58 0.82 11.78 2.94
CA LEU A 58 2.14 11.17 3.13
C LEU A 58 2.64 11.28 4.57
N ARG A 59 2.03 12.13 5.40
CA ARG A 59 2.35 12.26 6.83
C ARG A 59 1.54 11.28 7.67
N GLU A 60 2.10 10.87 8.80
CA GLU A 60 1.38 10.12 9.84
C GLU A 60 0.02 10.72 10.17
N VAL A 61 -0.97 9.84 10.34
CA VAL A 61 -2.28 10.19 10.87
C VAL A 61 -2.13 10.53 12.36
N PRO A 62 -2.57 11.71 12.81
CA PRO A 62 -2.49 12.06 14.22
C PRO A 62 -3.40 11.16 15.05
N GLU A 63 -3.05 10.97 16.32
CA GLU A 63 -3.84 10.18 17.25
C GLU A 63 -5.30 10.67 17.34
N GLN A 64 -6.23 9.72 17.34
CA GLN A 64 -7.63 10.01 17.56
C GLN A 64 -7.81 10.65 18.95
N ASN A 65 -8.49 11.79 19.01
CA ASN A 65 -8.70 12.56 20.25
C ASN A 65 -7.40 13.02 20.93
N GLY A 66 -6.29 13.12 20.19
CA GLY A 66 -5.04 13.67 20.71
C GLY A 66 -5.19 15.14 21.12
N THR A 67 -4.40 15.59 22.10
CA THR A 67 -4.37 16.99 22.57
C THR A 67 -3.18 17.77 22.02
N ALA A 68 -2.30 17.11 21.27
CA ALA A 68 -1.13 17.73 20.65
C ALA A 68 -1.54 18.76 19.57
N PRO A 69 -0.75 19.82 19.35
CA PRO A 69 -0.95 20.73 18.23
C PRO A 69 -0.97 19.98 16.89
N GLY A 70 -2.06 20.13 16.13
CA GLY A 70 -2.25 19.44 14.84
C GLY A 70 -3.07 18.15 14.89
N CYS A 71 -3.70 17.83 16.03
CA CYS A 71 -4.75 16.81 16.09
C CYS A 71 -5.93 17.17 15.17
N VAL A 72 -6.59 16.15 14.61
CA VAL A 72 -7.81 16.31 13.81
C VAL A 72 -8.91 15.39 14.30
N SER A 73 -10.14 15.91 14.31
CA SER A 73 -11.36 15.11 14.47
C SER A 73 -11.96 14.84 13.10
N LEU A 74 -12.03 13.57 12.71
CA LEU A 74 -12.42 13.14 11.37
C LEU A 74 -13.87 12.65 11.29
N GLY A 75 -14.60 12.59 12.42
CA GLY A 75 -15.94 12.02 12.46
C GLY A 75 -15.99 10.62 11.84
N ASP A 76 -17.00 10.38 10.99
CA ASP A 76 -17.17 9.10 10.27
C ASP A 76 -15.98 8.73 9.38
N GLN A 77 -15.23 9.72 8.87
CA GLN A 77 -14.05 9.45 8.05
C GLN A 77 -12.93 8.82 8.88
N GLY A 78 -12.95 9.00 10.20
CA GLY A 78 -12.07 8.31 11.12
C GLY A 78 -12.10 6.78 11.00
N ASN A 79 -13.25 6.20 10.61
CA ASN A 79 -13.40 4.75 10.47
C ASN A 79 -12.50 4.13 9.39
N TYR A 80 -12.06 4.92 8.41
CA TYR A 80 -11.15 4.45 7.36
C TYR A 80 -9.77 5.13 7.39
N VAL A 81 -9.57 6.12 8.27
CA VAL A 81 -8.33 6.89 8.35
C VAL A 81 -7.49 6.51 9.57
N TYR A 82 -8.09 6.36 10.75
CA TYR A 82 -7.33 6.02 11.95
C TYR A 82 -6.73 4.62 11.82
N GLY A 83 -5.46 4.48 12.20
CA GLY A 83 -4.68 3.24 12.02
C GLY A 83 -4.03 3.08 10.64
N MET A 84 -4.40 3.89 9.64
CA MET A 84 -3.82 3.79 8.30
C MET A 84 -2.56 4.65 8.15
N ASN A 85 -1.40 4.01 8.09
CA ASN A 85 -0.11 4.68 7.91
C ASN A 85 0.36 4.64 6.45
N HIS A 86 0.60 5.81 5.86
CA HIS A 86 1.05 5.97 4.46
C HIS A 86 2.51 6.43 4.33
N THR A 87 3.23 6.61 5.45
CA THR A 87 4.55 7.25 5.42
C THR A 87 5.60 6.47 4.63
N SER A 88 5.45 5.16 4.51
CA SER A 88 6.34 4.33 3.70
C SER A 88 6.39 4.78 2.22
N TRP A 89 5.30 5.35 1.67
CA TRP A 89 5.33 5.92 0.31
C TRP A 89 6.25 7.13 0.15
N GLN A 90 6.66 7.80 1.24
CA GLN A 90 7.66 8.86 1.18
C GLN A 90 9.00 8.34 0.65
N THR A 91 9.38 7.10 0.96
CA THR A 91 10.62 6.48 0.45
C THR A 91 10.57 6.34 -1.07
N MET A 92 9.46 5.83 -1.60
CA MET A 92 9.23 5.73 -3.04
C MET A 92 9.16 7.12 -3.70
N GLY A 93 8.45 8.07 -3.09
CA GLY A 93 8.34 9.45 -3.57
C GLY A 93 9.70 10.17 -3.59
N LYS A 94 10.55 9.95 -2.59
CA LYS A 94 11.90 10.52 -2.52
C LYS A 94 12.78 10.02 -3.66
N HIS A 95 12.73 8.73 -3.98
CA HIS A 95 13.46 8.15 -5.10
C HIS A 95 13.07 8.83 -6.43
N TYR A 96 11.77 8.89 -6.73
CA TYR A 96 11.32 9.51 -7.99
C TYR A 96 11.48 11.03 -8.03
N ALA A 97 11.32 11.72 -6.91
CA ALA A 97 11.61 13.15 -6.84
C ALA A 97 13.09 13.44 -7.09
N GLN A 98 14.00 12.58 -6.62
CA GLN A 98 15.42 12.67 -6.95
C GLN A 98 15.66 12.44 -8.44
N TYR A 99 15.06 11.39 -9.02
CA TYR A 99 15.15 11.12 -10.45
C TYR A 99 14.65 12.31 -11.30
N TYR A 100 13.47 12.84 -10.98
CA TYR A 100 12.92 14.02 -11.66
C TYR A 100 13.87 15.22 -11.63
N LYS A 101 14.49 15.51 -10.48
CA LYS A 101 15.41 16.65 -10.31
C LYS A 101 16.75 16.47 -11.02
N SER A 102 17.30 15.26 -11.04
CA SER A 102 18.61 14.97 -11.63
C SER A 102 18.53 14.67 -13.13
N GLY A 103 17.37 14.22 -13.62
CA GLY A 103 17.22 13.66 -14.96
C GLY A 103 17.82 12.26 -15.14
N ALA A 104 18.37 11.66 -14.07
CA ALA A 104 19.00 10.33 -14.09
C ALA A 104 18.55 9.50 -12.88
N GLU A 105 18.24 8.22 -13.11
CA GLU A 105 17.71 7.34 -12.07
C GLU A 105 18.74 7.20 -10.94
N PRO A 106 18.38 7.53 -9.68
CA PRO A 106 19.30 7.47 -8.57
C PRO A 106 19.78 6.03 -8.32
N GLU A 107 21.07 5.88 -8.03
CA GLU A 107 21.62 4.62 -7.53
C GLU A 107 20.89 4.16 -6.26
N ILE A 108 20.55 2.87 -6.20
CA ILE A 108 19.96 2.23 -5.02
C ILE A 108 21.07 2.00 -3.99
N LYS A 109 21.12 2.86 -2.96
CA LYS A 109 22.14 2.79 -1.90
C LYS A 109 21.74 1.87 -0.74
N ASP A 110 20.45 1.87 -0.44
CA ASP A 110 19.83 1.15 0.66
C ASP A 110 18.75 0.22 0.10
N ASN A 111 18.54 -0.92 0.75
CA ASN A 111 17.45 -1.83 0.47
C ASN A 111 16.13 -1.22 0.99
N SER A 112 15.15 -1.10 0.10
CA SER A 112 13.79 -0.66 0.43
C SER A 112 12.76 -1.53 -0.27
N LEU A 113 11.85 -2.10 0.50
CA LEU A 113 10.67 -2.79 0.00
C LEU A 113 9.45 -2.20 0.69
N ILE A 114 8.53 -1.69 -0.12
CA ILE A 114 7.26 -1.09 0.30
C ILE A 114 6.15 -1.91 -0.33
N TYR A 115 5.13 -2.24 0.44
CA TYR A 115 3.97 -2.94 -0.07
C TYR A 115 2.69 -2.33 0.48
N TRP A 116 1.63 -2.37 -0.32
CA TRP A 116 0.33 -1.84 0.06
C TRP A 116 -0.80 -2.69 -0.48
N TYR A 117 -1.92 -2.65 0.25
CA TYR A 117 -3.11 -3.45 -0.02
C TYR A 117 -4.32 -2.86 0.72
N ARG A 118 -5.51 -3.24 0.28
CA ARG A 118 -6.76 -2.97 1.02
C ARG A 118 -6.99 -4.07 2.04
N VAL A 119 -7.62 -3.72 3.16
CA VAL A 119 -7.86 -4.65 4.30
C VAL A 119 -9.08 -5.55 4.12
N HIS A 120 -9.74 -5.48 2.97
CA HIS A 120 -10.81 -6.39 2.56
C HIS A 120 -10.99 -6.28 1.04
N ARG A 121 -11.72 -7.24 0.46
CA ARG A 121 -12.06 -7.22 -0.97
C ARG A 121 -12.94 -6.03 -1.34
N LYS A 122 -12.96 -5.67 -2.62
CA LYS A 122 -13.80 -4.56 -3.13
C LYS A 122 -15.29 -4.82 -3.00
N ASP A 123 -15.69 -6.09 -2.97
CA ASP A 123 -17.05 -6.58 -2.82
C ASP A 123 -17.36 -7.11 -1.40
N ALA A 124 -16.48 -6.83 -0.43
CA ALA A 124 -16.71 -7.20 0.97
C ALA A 124 -17.99 -6.56 1.50
N LYS A 125 -18.73 -7.31 2.32
CA LYS A 125 -19.98 -6.83 2.92
C LYS A 125 -19.66 -5.99 4.14
N CYS A 126 -19.97 -4.70 4.07
CA CYS A 126 -19.67 -3.78 5.16
C CYS A 126 -20.92 -3.39 5.96
N GLN A 127 -20.75 -3.17 7.26
CA GLN A 127 -21.85 -2.72 8.14
C GLN A 127 -22.10 -1.20 8.06
N GLY A 128 -21.16 -0.44 7.49
CA GLY A 128 -21.20 1.00 7.36
C GLY A 128 -20.31 1.51 6.23
N GLY A 129 -20.40 2.80 5.91
CA GLY A 129 -19.63 3.42 4.82
C GLY A 129 -20.15 3.11 3.42
N GLU A 130 -21.30 2.45 3.27
CA GLU A 130 -22.00 2.26 2.00
C GLU A 130 -22.67 3.57 1.57
N ALA A 131 -21.84 4.53 1.22
CA ALA A 131 -22.16 5.94 1.19
C ALA A 131 -22.68 6.42 -0.17
N SER A 132 -23.58 5.64 -0.75
CA SER A 132 -24.33 6.04 -1.94
C SER A 132 -25.76 5.55 -1.87
N ALA A 133 -26.68 6.27 -2.54
CA ALA A 133 -28.06 5.82 -2.74
C ALA A 133 -28.16 4.44 -3.43
N THR A 134 -27.06 3.95 -4.02
CA THR A 134 -26.95 2.65 -4.69
C THR A 134 -26.23 1.58 -3.85
N GLY A 135 -25.80 1.90 -2.62
CA GLY A 135 -25.19 0.97 -1.68
C GLY A 135 -23.68 0.68 -1.89
N SER A 136 -22.99 1.40 -2.78
CA SER A 136 -21.55 1.17 -3.04
C SER A 136 -20.74 2.46 -3.24
N VAL A 137 -19.44 2.40 -2.94
CA VAL A 137 -18.47 3.47 -3.27
C VAL A 137 -18.33 3.58 -4.79
N GLN A 138 -18.39 4.80 -5.33
CA GLN A 138 -18.20 5.03 -6.76
C GLN A 138 -16.81 4.55 -7.21
N ASN A 139 -16.76 3.88 -8.36
CA ASN A 139 -15.57 3.28 -8.95
C ASN A 139 -14.91 2.17 -8.11
N SER A 140 -15.66 1.55 -7.19
CA SER A 140 -15.18 0.41 -6.38
C SER A 140 -14.65 -0.77 -7.19
N ASP A 141 -15.02 -0.89 -8.47
CA ASP A 141 -14.51 -1.91 -9.38
C ASP A 141 -13.08 -1.67 -9.89
N PHE A 142 -12.58 -0.43 -9.84
CA PHE A 142 -11.25 -0.08 -10.39
C PHE A 142 -10.08 -0.67 -9.60
N PRO A 143 -10.08 -0.67 -8.25
CA PRO A 143 -9.01 -1.31 -7.52
C PRO A 143 -9.02 -2.82 -7.70
N ASP A 144 -7.84 -3.40 -7.86
CA ASP A 144 -7.65 -4.84 -7.83
C ASP A 144 -7.58 -5.34 -6.38
N ASP A 145 -8.06 -6.57 -6.16
CA ASP A 145 -7.93 -7.27 -4.88
C ASP A 145 -6.53 -7.89 -4.82
N SER A 146 -5.51 -7.05 -4.60
CA SER A 146 -4.10 -7.42 -4.70
C SER A 146 -3.22 -6.74 -3.64
N VAL A 147 -2.06 -7.33 -3.39
CA VAL A 147 -0.92 -6.70 -2.71
C VAL A 147 0.05 -6.20 -3.77
N PHE A 148 0.32 -4.91 -3.77
CA PHE A 148 1.30 -4.29 -4.66
C PHE A 148 2.62 -4.13 -3.94
N ILE A 149 3.73 -4.43 -4.60
CA ILE A 149 5.07 -4.40 -4.03
C ILE A 149 5.97 -3.53 -4.88
N TRP A 150 6.56 -2.52 -4.27
CA TRP A 150 7.65 -1.74 -4.82
C TRP A 150 8.96 -2.14 -4.14
N ALA A 151 9.95 -2.56 -4.94
CA ALA A 151 11.22 -3.04 -4.44
C ALA A 151 12.38 -2.29 -5.11
N ALA A 152 13.15 -1.55 -4.32
CA ALA A 152 14.44 -0.98 -4.70
C ALA A 152 15.51 -1.60 -3.79
N VAL A 153 16.15 -2.67 -4.28
CA VAL A 153 17.02 -3.50 -3.44
C VAL A 153 18.41 -3.56 -4.06
N ARG A 154 19.41 -3.17 -3.28
CA ARG A 154 20.82 -3.18 -3.69
C ARG A 154 21.44 -4.58 -3.57
N ALA A 155 21.09 -5.29 -2.50
CA ALA A 155 21.63 -6.62 -2.24
C ALA A 155 21.09 -7.64 -3.26
N GLN A 156 21.89 -8.64 -3.59
CA GLN A 156 21.44 -9.81 -4.34
C GLN A 156 20.64 -10.73 -3.41
N VAL A 157 19.31 -10.68 -3.53
CA VAL A 157 18.37 -11.49 -2.75
C VAL A 157 17.31 -12.08 -3.66
N GLU A 158 16.70 -13.15 -3.18
CA GLU A 158 15.40 -13.61 -3.66
C GLU A 158 14.34 -13.16 -2.66
N VAL A 159 13.23 -12.63 -3.16
CA VAL A 159 12.09 -12.22 -2.35
C VAL A 159 10.89 -13.06 -2.76
N GLU A 160 10.21 -13.61 -1.76
CA GLU A 160 8.92 -14.25 -1.92
C GLU A 160 7.84 -13.45 -1.20
N VAL A 161 6.71 -13.23 -1.87
CA VAL A 161 5.52 -12.63 -1.29
C VAL A 161 4.35 -13.59 -1.45
N PHE A 162 3.66 -13.89 -0.36
CA PHE A 162 2.52 -14.82 -0.32
C PHE A 162 1.58 -14.47 0.84
N PHE A 163 0.45 -15.18 0.96
CA PHE A 163 -0.46 -15.04 2.10
C PHE A 163 -0.29 -16.16 3.11
N GLY A 164 -0.39 -15.85 4.40
CA GLY A 164 -0.44 -16.80 5.50
C GLY A 164 -1.72 -16.68 6.31
N ASN A 165 -1.90 -17.58 7.28
CA ASN A 165 -3.10 -17.66 8.13
C ASN A 165 -2.91 -17.00 9.51
N SER A 166 -1.72 -16.48 9.82
CA SER A 166 -1.39 -15.87 11.10
C SER A 166 -0.33 -14.80 10.89
N PRO A 167 -0.37 -13.67 11.61
CA PRO A 167 0.55 -12.54 11.40
C PRO A 167 2.04 -12.92 11.60
N HIS A 168 2.32 -14.02 12.31
CA HIS A 168 3.67 -14.49 12.60
C HIS A 168 4.00 -15.83 11.92
N SER A 169 3.12 -16.35 11.07
CA SER A 169 3.42 -17.57 10.34
C SER A 169 4.43 -17.30 9.24
N GLN A 170 5.35 -18.24 9.03
CA GLN A 170 6.17 -18.25 7.83
C GLN A 170 5.61 -19.23 6.79
N ASP A 171 4.48 -19.87 7.08
CA ASP A 171 3.87 -20.86 6.20
C ASP A 171 2.90 -20.18 5.27
N MET A 172 3.02 -20.52 3.99
CA MET A 172 2.06 -20.09 2.99
C MET A 172 0.73 -20.81 3.21
N ARG A 173 -0.35 -20.02 3.22
CA ARG A 173 -1.71 -20.54 3.20
C ARG A 173 -1.90 -21.39 1.94
N THR A 174 -2.49 -22.57 2.13
CA THR A 174 -2.79 -23.48 1.02
C THR A 174 -3.70 -22.80 0.01
N GLY A 175 -3.39 -22.96 -1.29
CA GLY A 175 -4.16 -22.35 -2.38
C GLY A 175 -3.83 -20.87 -2.64
N SER A 176 -3.04 -20.23 -1.79
CA SER A 176 -2.64 -18.83 -2.03
C SER A 176 -1.61 -18.72 -3.15
N PRO A 177 -1.69 -17.67 -3.98
CA PRO A 177 -0.65 -17.37 -4.95
C PRO A 177 0.65 -16.96 -4.26
N LYS A 178 1.74 -17.00 -5.02
CA LYS A 178 3.07 -16.57 -4.59
C LYS A 178 3.75 -15.82 -5.72
N VAL A 179 4.37 -14.70 -5.39
CA VAL A 179 5.28 -13.98 -6.27
C VAL A 179 6.70 -14.20 -5.79
N THR A 180 7.58 -14.64 -6.68
CA THR A 180 9.02 -14.76 -6.44
C THR A 180 9.77 -13.88 -7.41
N PHE A 181 10.71 -13.07 -6.92
CA PHE A 181 11.57 -12.25 -7.77
C PHE A 181 12.98 -12.14 -7.21
N SER A 182 13.94 -11.95 -8.12
CA SER A 182 15.34 -11.76 -7.79
C SER A 182 15.75 -10.31 -8.03
N THR A 183 16.61 -9.80 -7.16
CA THR A 183 17.14 -8.43 -7.24
C THR A 183 18.51 -8.37 -7.94
N VAL A 184 18.96 -9.49 -8.51
CA VAL A 184 20.20 -9.58 -9.28
C VAL A 184 20.18 -8.60 -10.46
N ASN A 185 21.21 -7.77 -10.57
CA ASN A 185 21.39 -6.80 -11.64
C ASN A 185 20.25 -5.76 -11.76
N GLN A 186 19.52 -5.47 -10.68
CA GLN A 186 18.53 -4.38 -10.71
C GLN A 186 19.23 -3.02 -10.89
N THR A 187 18.80 -2.28 -11.90
CA THR A 187 19.28 -0.90 -12.16
C THR A 187 18.33 0.16 -11.61
N GLY A 188 17.15 -0.25 -11.14
CA GLY A 188 16.08 0.61 -10.67
C GLY A 188 14.98 -0.19 -9.99
N PRO A 189 13.98 0.49 -9.41
CA PRO A 189 12.94 -0.19 -8.65
C PRO A 189 12.00 -1.02 -9.51
N GLN A 190 11.56 -2.16 -8.97
CA GLN A 190 10.54 -3.01 -9.57
C GLN A 190 9.17 -2.78 -8.93
N LEU A 191 8.12 -2.91 -9.72
CA LEU A 191 6.73 -2.98 -9.25
C LEU A 191 6.17 -4.36 -9.57
N LEU A 192 5.61 -5.00 -8.56
CA LEU A 192 5.04 -6.35 -8.63
C LEU A 192 3.66 -6.36 -8.00
N GLU A 193 2.89 -7.39 -8.32
CA GLU A 193 1.54 -7.57 -7.85
C GLU A 193 1.32 -9.02 -7.45
N LEU A 194 0.74 -9.22 -6.26
CA LEU A 194 0.27 -10.50 -5.75
C LEU A 194 -1.25 -10.41 -5.60
N PRO A 195 -2.04 -11.00 -6.53
CA PRO A 195 -3.49 -11.08 -6.39
C PRO A 195 -3.91 -11.81 -5.12
N PHE A 196 -5.03 -11.41 -4.52
CA PHE A 196 -5.63 -12.16 -3.42
C PHE A 196 -5.98 -13.58 -3.89
N PRO A 197 -5.99 -14.58 -2.98
CA PRO A 197 -6.39 -15.93 -3.34
C PRO A 197 -7.81 -15.96 -3.94
N GLU A 198 -8.03 -16.70 -5.02
CA GLU A 198 -9.35 -16.80 -5.66
C GLU A 198 -10.41 -17.41 -4.71
N ASP A 199 -9.98 -18.24 -3.77
CA ASP A 199 -10.80 -18.87 -2.75
C ASP A 199 -11.04 -17.98 -1.52
N PHE A 200 -10.45 -16.79 -1.47
CA PHE A 200 -10.66 -15.84 -0.38
C PHE A 200 -11.89 -14.95 -0.65
N PRO A 201 -12.81 -14.80 0.32
CA PRO A 201 -12.84 -15.49 1.60
C PRO A 201 -13.53 -16.87 1.51
N LEU A 202 -13.01 -17.85 2.26
CA LEU A 202 -13.65 -19.16 2.42
C LEU A 202 -14.95 -19.08 3.24
N ASN A 203 -15.04 -18.09 4.14
CA ASN A 203 -16.20 -17.79 4.98
C ASN A 203 -16.07 -16.38 5.58
N SER A 204 -17.11 -15.89 6.25
CA SER A 204 -17.18 -14.54 6.86
C SER A 204 -16.11 -14.24 7.93
N SER A 205 -15.46 -15.28 8.48
CA SER A 205 -14.39 -15.14 9.48
C SER A 205 -13.01 -15.41 8.90
N ASP A 206 -12.91 -15.58 7.58
CA ASP A 206 -11.64 -15.84 6.93
C ASP A 206 -10.75 -14.59 6.94
N VAL A 207 -9.46 -14.81 7.19
CA VAL A 207 -8.45 -13.77 7.32
C VAL A 207 -7.16 -14.25 6.66
N ILE A 208 -6.53 -13.36 5.90
CA ILE A 208 -5.22 -13.60 5.29
C ILE A 208 -4.23 -12.49 5.66
N TYR A 209 -2.96 -12.85 5.73
CA TYR A 209 -1.87 -11.94 6.07
C TYR A 209 -0.85 -11.94 4.94
N PRO A 210 -0.58 -10.79 4.29
CA PRO A 210 0.55 -10.67 3.38
C PRO A 210 1.86 -10.94 4.13
N HIS A 211 2.70 -11.83 3.60
CA HIS A 211 4.03 -12.11 4.11
C HIS A 211 5.07 -11.83 3.05
N VAL A 212 6.16 -11.20 3.48
CA VAL A 212 7.35 -10.97 2.66
C VAL A 212 8.52 -11.71 3.28
N MET A 213 9.09 -12.62 2.52
CA MET A 213 10.22 -13.45 2.91
C MET A 213 11.41 -13.10 2.05
N VAL A 214 12.58 -12.90 2.66
CA VAL A 214 13.80 -12.55 1.95
C VAL A 214 14.86 -13.62 2.18
N TYR A 215 15.45 -14.07 1.08
CA TYR A 215 16.51 -15.06 1.05
C TYR A 215 17.78 -14.39 0.55
N GLY A 216 18.73 -14.17 1.45
CA GLY A 216 20.08 -13.71 1.11
C GLY A 216 20.96 -14.87 0.68
N ALA A 217 22.02 -14.59 -0.09
CA ALA A 217 22.92 -15.60 -0.65
C ALA A 217 23.52 -16.57 0.40
N ASN A 218 23.66 -16.12 1.67
CA ASN A 218 24.31 -16.88 2.74
C ASN A 218 23.42 -17.12 3.99
N VAL A 219 22.14 -16.74 3.97
CA VAL A 219 21.24 -16.89 5.13
C VAL A 219 20.01 -17.70 4.73
N HIS A 220 19.77 -18.80 5.43
CA HIS A 220 18.52 -19.55 5.31
C HIS A 220 17.39 -18.75 5.93
N ARG A 221 16.72 -17.95 5.09
CA ARG A 221 15.42 -17.30 5.34
C ARG A 221 15.42 -16.25 6.44
N ILE A 222 15.36 -14.98 6.04
CA ILE A 222 15.01 -13.90 6.96
C ILE A 222 13.55 -13.54 6.69
N ALA A 223 12.68 -13.92 7.62
CA ALA A 223 11.27 -13.58 7.61
C ALA A 223 11.10 -12.12 8.05
N TYR A 224 10.52 -11.26 7.20
CA TYR A 224 10.36 -9.84 7.52
C TYR A 224 8.91 -9.40 7.79
N SER A 225 7.98 -10.33 8.05
CA SER A 225 6.69 -9.97 8.67
C SER A 225 6.84 -9.61 10.17
N LYS A 226 7.87 -8.83 10.52
CA LYS A 226 8.29 -8.58 11.90
C LYS A 226 7.38 -7.60 12.65
N TYR A 227 6.43 -6.92 11.98
CA TYR A 227 5.48 -6.02 12.62
C TYR A 227 4.09 -6.16 11.96
N ASP A 228 3.34 -7.17 12.40
CA ASP A 228 1.87 -7.22 12.32
C ASP A 228 1.31 -6.67 11.00
N SER A 229 1.50 -7.40 9.89
CA SER A 229 0.75 -7.09 8.67
C SER A 229 -0.73 -7.00 9.03
N GLU A 230 -1.35 -5.89 8.65
CA GLU A 230 -2.75 -5.69 8.94
C GLU A 230 -3.54 -6.81 8.26
N PRO A 231 -4.44 -7.50 8.99
CA PRO A 231 -5.21 -8.58 8.42
C PRO A 231 -6.06 -8.08 7.25
N ILE A 232 -6.14 -8.89 6.21
CA ILE A 232 -7.16 -8.74 5.17
C ILE A 232 -8.34 -9.62 5.58
N THR A 233 -9.47 -9.01 5.86
CA THR A 233 -10.66 -9.68 6.40
C THR A 233 -11.73 -9.91 5.32
N ALA A 234 -12.53 -10.97 5.50
CA ALA A 234 -13.66 -11.29 4.62
C ALA A 234 -14.76 -10.21 4.66
N ASP A 235 -15.09 -9.75 5.86
CA ASP A 235 -16.13 -8.75 6.14
C ASP A 235 -15.52 -7.46 6.71
N CYS A 236 -16.31 -6.39 6.74
CA CYS A 236 -15.88 -5.06 7.19
C CYS A 236 -16.91 -4.41 8.11
N ALA A 237 -16.44 -3.70 9.13
CA ALA A 237 -17.30 -2.79 9.89
C ALA A 237 -17.63 -1.53 9.07
N TRP A 238 -16.70 -1.10 8.21
CA TRP A 238 -16.81 0.10 7.39
C TRP A 238 -16.18 -0.12 6.02
N ALA A 239 -16.84 0.35 4.95
CA ALA A 239 -16.28 0.31 3.60
C ALA A 239 -15.00 1.13 3.51
N ASN A 240 -13.89 0.44 3.23
CA ASN A 240 -12.57 1.04 3.27
C ASN A 240 -11.73 0.71 2.04
N PHE A 241 -11.48 1.72 1.21
CA PHE A 241 -10.53 1.67 0.11
C PHE A 241 -9.25 2.48 0.42
N ASN A 242 -9.05 2.92 1.66
CA ASN A 242 -7.79 3.49 2.12
C ASN A 242 -6.81 2.34 2.41
N PRO A 243 -5.67 2.25 1.70
CA PRO A 243 -4.80 1.09 1.82
C PRO A 243 -3.93 1.19 3.07
N VAL A 244 -3.52 0.03 3.54
CA VAL A 244 -2.39 -0.14 4.46
C VAL A 244 -1.11 -0.04 3.63
N VAL A 245 -0.10 0.67 4.13
CA VAL A 245 1.20 0.78 3.47
C VAL A 245 2.30 0.42 4.47
N GLN A 246 3.04 -0.64 4.16
CA GLN A 246 4.06 -1.20 5.03
C GLN A 246 5.42 -1.24 4.33
N SER A 247 6.49 -1.31 5.14
CA SER A 247 7.85 -1.50 4.65
C SER A 247 8.63 -2.43 5.58
N LEU A 248 9.67 -3.11 5.07
CA LEU A 248 10.47 -4.05 5.88
C LEU A 248 11.44 -3.37 6.87
N GLY A 249 11.40 -2.04 6.99
CA GLY A 249 12.18 -1.28 7.97
C GLY A 249 13.70 -1.30 7.77
N SER A 250 14.43 -0.70 8.70
CA SER A 250 15.89 -0.58 8.66
C SER A 250 16.61 -1.92 8.74
N ASP A 251 16.01 -2.93 9.39
CA ASP A 251 16.59 -4.27 9.53
C ASP A 251 16.78 -4.97 8.17
N PHE A 252 16.03 -4.57 7.13
CA PHE A 252 16.23 -5.06 5.76
C PHE A 252 17.59 -4.66 5.16
N ASN A 253 18.19 -3.58 5.66
CA ASN A 253 19.54 -3.15 5.28
C ASN A 253 20.65 -3.96 5.97
N SER A 254 20.31 -4.74 7.01
CA SER A 254 21.27 -5.66 7.63
C SER A 254 21.52 -6.92 6.81
N ILE A 255 20.72 -7.16 5.77
CA ILE A 255 20.99 -8.21 4.79
C ILE A 255 22.19 -7.78 3.95
N ILE A 256 23.38 -8.18 4.41
CA ILE A 256 24.61 -7.99 3.66
C ILE A 256 24.65 -9.08 2.57
N GLY A 257 24.61 -8.62 1.31
CA GLY A 257 25.11 -9.37 0.16
C GLY A 257 26.52 -8.91 -0.16
#